data_AF-A0A395JWX8-F1
#
_entry.id   AF-A0A395JWX8-F1
#
_cell.length_a   1.000
_cell.length_b   1.000
_cell.length_c   1.000
_cell.angle_alpha   90.00
_cell.angle_beta   90.00
_cell.angle_gamma   90.00
#
_symmetry.space_group_name_H-M   'P 1'
#
loop_
_entity.id
_entity.type
_entity.pdbx_description
1 polymer ?
#
loop_
_entity_poly.entity_id
_entity_poly.type
_entity_poly.pdbx_seq_one_letter_code
_entity_poly.pdbx_strand_id
1 'polypeptide(L)' 'MFKIHRSKIINIDFIKNIKSHFKNRLLITIKNYTEKVMTSSSTTSEFRK' A
#
# COMPACT_ATOMS: atom_id res chain seq x y z
N MET A 1 -8.68 1.90 -10.26
CA MET A 1 -7.76 2.61 -9.36
C MET A 1 -8.24 2.46 -7.92
N PHE A 2 -7.41 1.98 -6.98
CA PHE A 2 -7.81 1.66 -5.60
C PHE A 2 -7.11 2.58 -4.59
N LYS A 3 -7.89 3.19 -3.70
CA LYS A 3 -7.37 4.10 -2.67
C LYS A 3 -7.08 3.33 -1.39
N ILE A 4 -5.82 3.30 -0.99
CA ILE A 4 -5.35 2.53 0.18
C ILE A 4 -5.07 3.40 1.41
N HIS A 5 -4.95 4.72 1.21
CA HIS A 5 -4.84 5.73 2.26
C HIS A 5 -5.44 7.06 1.80
N ARG A 6 -5.57 8.01 2.73
CA ARG A 6 -6.05 9.37 2.44
C ARG A 6 -5.27 10.05 1.29
N SER A 7 -3.97 9.81 1.20
CA SER A 7 -3.04 10.35 0.20
C SER A 7 -2.44 9.31 -0.76
N LYS A 8 -2.81 8.03 -0.65
CA LYS A 8 -2.16 6.95 -1.43
C LYS A 8 -3.15 6.16 -2.24
N ILE A 9 -2.85 6.06 -3.53
CA ILE A 9 -3.64 5.38 -4.54
C ILE A 9 -2.73 4.39 -5.26
N ILE A 10 -3.25 3.21 -5.59
CA ILE A 10 -2.52 2.19 -6.34
C ILE A 10 -3.36 1.71 -7.53
N ASN A 11 -2.67 1.31 -8.60
CA ASN A 11 -3.31 0.61 -9.71
C ASN A 11 -3.47 -0.88 -9.36
N ILE A 12 -4.68 -1.41 -9.55
CA ILE A 12 -5.06 -2.79 -9.21
C ILE A 12 -4.35 -3.79 -10.13
N ASP A 13 -4.13 -3.44 -11.39
CA ASP A 13 -3.53 -4.33 -12.41
C ASP A 13 -2.09 -4.74 -12.05
N PHE A 14 -1.44 -3.93 -11.20
CA PHE A 14 -0.08 -4.13 -10.74
C PHE A 14 -0.01 -4.79 -9.36
N ILE A 15 -1.15 -5.11 -8.72
CA ILE A 15 -1.14 -5.82 -7.43
C ILE A 15 -0.71 -7.27 -7.67
N LYS A 16 0.37 -7.70 -6.99
CA LYS A 16 0.85 -9.08 -7.00
C LYS A 16 0.16 -9.93 -5.95
N ASN A 17 -0.05 -9.38 -4.74
CA ASN A 17 -0.63 -10.12 -3.62
C ASN A 17 -1.19 -9.16 -2.57
N ILE A 18 -2.25 -9.59 -1.86
CA ILE A 18 -2.83 -8.90 -0.70
C ILE A 18 -2.87 -9.90 0.45
N LYS A 19 -2.26 -9.55 1.59
CA LYS A 19 -2.30 -10.36 2.83
C LYS A 19 -2.86 -9.56 3.98
N SER A 20 -3.49 -10.26 4.92
CA SER A 20 -3.82 -9.67 6.21
C SER A 20 -2.56 -9.37 7.02
N HIS A 21 -2.57 -8.27 7.74
CA HIS A 21 -1.56 -7.85 8.69
C HIS A 21 -2.23 -7.46 10.02
N PHE A 22 -1.43 -7.41 11.09
CA PHE A 22 -1.91 -7.11 12.43
C PHE A 22 -2.69 -5.77 12.49
N LYS A 23 -3.64 -5.66 13.44
CA LYS A 23 -4.54 -4.51 13.61
C LYS A 23 -5.48 -4.23 12.44
N ASN A 24 -6.01 -5.28 11.80
CA ASN A 24 -6.97 -5.17 10.69
C ASN A 24 -6.42 -4.34 9.51
N ARG A 25 -5.12 -4.53 9.20
CA ARG A 25 -4.43 -3.87 8.10
C ARG A 25 -4.19 -4.85 6.97
N LEU A 26 -4.05 -4.35 5.76
CA LEU A 26 -3.66 -5.14 4.61
C LEU A 26 -2.23 -4.79 4.20
N LEU A 27 -1.45 -5.82 3.89
CA LEU A 27 -0.12 -5.69 3.31
C LEU A 27 -0.21 -6.07 1.83
N ILE A 28 0.10 -5.12 0.97
CA ILE A 28 -0.06 -5.20 -0.48
C ILE A 28 1.33 -5.25 -1.11
N THR A 29 1.57 -6.26 -1.93
CA THR A 29 2.77 -6.36 -2.76
C THR A 29 2.42 -5.95 -4.18
N ILE A 30 3.23 -5.08 -4.78
CA ILE A 30 3.03 -4.54 -6.14
C ILE A 30 4.11 -5.13 -7.05
N LYS A 31 3.75 -5.46 -8.30
CA LYS A 31 4.70 -5.94 -9.32
C LYS A 31 5.74 -4.84 -9.59
N ASN A 32 7.01 -5.24 -9.68
CA ASN A 32 8.15 -4.34 -9.95
C ASN A 32 8.32 -3.20 -8.92
N TYR A 33 7.76 -3.34 -7.72
CA TYR A 33 7.99 -2.43 -6.60
C TYR A 33 8.50 -3.27 -5.43
N THR A 34 9.69 -2.93 -4.95
CA THR A 34 10.43 -3.72 -3.95
C THR A 34 9.81 -3.63 -2.57
N GLU A 35 9.16 -2.51 -2.25
CA GLU A 35 8.55 -2.30 -0.95
C GLU A 35 7.12 -2.85 -0.86
N LYS A 36 6.75 -3.28 0.34
CA LYS A 36 5.37 -3.68 0.62
C LYS A 36 4.60 -2.48 1.13
N VAL A 37 3.38 -2.34 0.63
CA VAL A 37 2.51 -1.23 0.99
C VAL A 37 1.50 -1.68 2.03
N MET A 38 1.58 -1.12 3.23
CA MET A 38 0.59 -1.38 4.29
C MET A 38 -0.52 -0.33 4.25
N THR A 39 -1.79 -0.74 4.40
CA THR A 39 -2.93 0.20 4.55
C THR A 39 -2.93 0.86 5.93
N SER A 40 -3.50 2.07 6.03
CA SER A 40 -3.63 2.86 7.28
C SER A 40 -2.35 3.11 8.12
N SER A 41 -1.17 2.89 7.53
CA SER A 41 0.14 3.41 7.95
C SER A 41 0.29 4.95 7.83
N SER A 42 1.08 5.55 8.72
CA SER A 42 1.37 6.99 8.80
C SER A 42 2.55 7.47 7.94
N THR A 43 3.04 6.67 6.99
CA THR A 43 4.24 6.95 6.17
C THR A 43 4.10 8.10 5.17
N THR A 44 3.06 8.93 5.29
CA THR A 44 2.79 10.07 4.39
C THR A 44 3.88 11.15 4.46
N SER A 45 4.73 11.16 5.50
CA SER A 45 5.84 12.10 5.63
C SER A 45 7.01 11.83 4.67
N GLU A 46 7.23 10.57 4.24
CA GLU A 46 8.38 10.22 3.40
C GLU A 46 8.22 10.65 1.94
N PHE A 47 7.00 10.91 1.47
CA PHE A 47 6.72 11.35 0.10
C PHE A 47 6.80 12.88 -0.11
N ARG A 48 7.22 13.64 0.91
CA ARG A 48 7.39 15.11 0.82
C ARG A 48 8.85 15.56 0.72
N LYS A 49 9.81 14.63 0.68
CA LYS A 49 11.21 14.90 0.37
C LYS A 49 11.47 14.55 -1.09
#